data_AF-A0AAD5AH28-F1
#
_entry.id   AF-A0AAD5AH28-F1
#
_cell.length_a   1.000
_cell.length_b   1.000
_cell.length_c   1.000
_cell.angle_alpha   90.00
_cell.angle_beta   90.00
_cell.angle_gamma   90.00
#
_symmetry.space_group_name_H-M   'P 1'
#
loop_
_entity.id
_entity.type
_entity.pdbx_description
1 polymer ?
#
loop_
_entity_poly.entity_id
_entity_poly.type
_entity_poly.pdbx_seq_one_letter_code
_entity_poly.pdbx_strand_id
1 'polypeptide(L)'
;MSLSAKDKAAIKAFWDKISPKAEEIGSQALYRMLTVYPQTKTYFTHWTDMSFNSAQLKKHGKTVMSGVEVAVNKIDDLTSGMLSLSELHAYQLRVDPANFKASSS
;
A
#
# COMPACT_ATOMS: atom_id res chain seq x y z
N MET A 1 12.17 14.31 -8.40
CA MET A 1 12.11 15.00 -7.09
C MET A 1 12.49 14.01 -6.01
N SER A 2 13.40 14.36 -5.11
CA SER A 2 13.80 13.54 -3.97
C SER A 2 13.24 14.16 -2.68
N LEU A 3 13.06 13.34 -1.64
CA LEU A 3 12.58 13.79 -0.34
C LEU A 3 13.68 14.56 0.39
N SER A 4 13.37 15.79 0.85
CA SER A 4 14.26 16.55 1.72
C SER A 4 14.34 15.93 3.12
N ALA A 5 15.32 16.34 3.93
CA ALA A 5 15.40 15.91 5.32
C ALA A 5 14.13 16.29 6.12
N LYS A 6 13.53 17.44 5.81
CA LYS A 6 12.27 17.89 6.42
C LYS A 6 11.11 16.97 6.05
N ASP A 7 11.02 16.56 4.78
CA ASP A 7 9.97 15.64 4.32
C ASP A 7 10.10 14.28 5.01
N LYS A 8 11.33 13.75 5.07
CA LYS A 8 11.61 12.47 5.75
C LYS A 8 11.24 12.51 7.23
N ALA A 9 11.60 13.58 7.94
CA ALA A 9 11.25 13.75 9.34
C ALA A 9 9.74 13.87 9.55
N ALA A 10 9.04 14.62 8.70
CA ALA A 10 7.59 14.75 8.75
C ALA A 10 6.88 13.41 8.51
N ILE A 11 7.33 12.64 7.53
CA ILE A 11 6.77 11.31 7.22
C ILE A 11 6.95 10.35 8.39
N LYS A 12 8.15 10.26 8.99
CA LYS A 12 8.40 9.41 10.17
C LYS A 12 7.53 9.83 11.35
N ALA A 13 7.51 11.12 11.69
CA ALA A 13 6.72 11.63 12.81
C ALA A 13 5.21 11.45 12.62
N PHE A 14 4.72 11.50 11.38
CA PHE A 14 3.32 11.21 11.06
C PHE A 14 3.04 9.71 11.17
N TRP A 15 3.91 8.87 10.61
CA TRP A 15 3.79 7.42 10.66
C TRP A 15 3.70 6.90 12.10
N ASP A 16 4.55 7.39 13.01
CA ASP A 16 4.54 6.99 14.42
C ASP A 16 3.19 7.22 15.11
N LYS A 17 2.41 8.22 14.65
CA LYS A 17 1.07 8.51 15.19
C LYS A 17 -0.01 7.61 14.61
N ILE A 18 0.14 7.18 13.36
CA ILE A 18 -0.91 6.45 12.63
C ILE A 18 -0.68 4.94 12.56
N SER A 19 0.55 4.46 12.77
CA SER A 19 0.90 3.04 12.70
C SER A 19 0.07 2.13 13.62
N PRO A 20 -0.41 2.56 14.82
CA PRO A 20 -1.32 1.72 15.61
C PRO A 20 -2.65 1.42 14.91
N LYS A 21 -3.03 2.20 13.90
CA LYS A 21 -4.25 2.04 13.10
C LYS A 21 -3.97 1.52 11.68
N ALA A 22 -2.76 1.04 11.40
CA ALA A 22 -2.34 0.62 10.06
C ALA A 22 -3.31 -0.39 9.43
N GLU A 23 -3.78 -1.39 10.17
CA GLU A 23 -4.73 -2.39 9.64
C GLU A 23 -6.06 -1.75 9.20
N GLU A 24 -6.62 -0.86 10.02
CA GLU A 24 -7.87 -0.15 9.71
C GLU A 24 -7.69 0.75 8.49
N ILE A 25 -6.60 1.53 8.46
CA ILE A 25 -6.27 2.45 7.35
C ILE A 25 -6.10 1.66 6.06
N GLY A 26 -5.33 0.57 6.09
CA GLY A 26 -5.07 -0.28 4.92
C GLY A 26 -6.35 -0.93 4.38
N SER A 27 -7.21 -1.45 5.27
CA SER A 27 -8.49 -2.03 4.87
C SER A 27 -9.42 -1.00 4.21
N GLN A 28 -9.48 0.23 4.75
CA GLN A 28 -10.31 1.29 4.20
C GLN A 28 -9.76 1.81 2.87
N ALA A 29 -8.45 2.01 2.76
CA ALA A 29 -7.81 2.44 1.52
C ALA A 29 -8.03 1.42 0.40
N LEU A 30 -7.85 0.12 0.70
CA LEU A 30 -8.06 -0.95 -0.26
C LEU A 30 -9.52 -1.07 -0.68
N TYR A 31 -10.46 -0.95 0.26
CA TYR A 31 -11.89 -0.90 -0.08
C TYR A 31 -12.21 0.26 -1.02
N ARG A 32 -11.76 1.47 -0.69
CA ARG A 32 -11.96 2.67 -1.52
C ARG A 32 -11.38 2.48 -2.92
N MET A 33 -10.17 1.90 -3.03
CA MET A 33 -9.55 1.60 -4.33
C MET A 33 -10.44 0.68 -5.16
N LEU A 34 -10.92 -0.43 -4.60
CA LEU A 34 -11.78 -1.39 -5.32
C LEU A 34 -13.15 -0.79 -5.69
N THR A 35 -13.68 0.15 -4.91
CA THR A 35 -14.97 0.79 -5.17
C THR A 35 -14.85 1.93 -6.18
N VAL A 36 -13.89 2.84 -6.01
CA VAL A 36 -13.73 4.05 -6.83
C VAL A 36 -13.04 3.74 -8.16
N TYR A 37 -12.13 2.77 -8.16
CA TYR A 37 -11.37 2.34 -9.34
C TYR A 37 -11.67 0.85 -9.63
N PRO A 38 -12.88 0.51 -10.12
CA PRO A 38 -13.34 -0.86 -10.25
C PRO A 38 -12.47 -1.73 -11.17
N GLN A 39 -11.70 -1.14 -12.09
CA GLN A 39 -10.72 -1.87 -12.91
C GLN A 39 -9.65 -2.59 -12.07
N THR A 40 -9.37 -2.09 -10.86
CA THR A 40 -8.40 -2.69 -9.93
C THR A 40 -8.87 -4.03 -9.37
N LYS A 41 -10.18 -4.34 -9.43
CA LYS A 41 -10.72 -5.64 -8.99
C LYS A 41 -10.17 -6.82 -9.78
N THR A 42 -9.67 -6.59 -10.99
CA THR A 42 -9.07 -7.63 -11.85
C THR A 42 -7.88 -8.35 -11.19
N TYR A 43 -7.14 -7.67 -10.30
CA TYR A 43 -6.02 -8.25 -9.55
C TYR A 43 -6.47 -9.14 -8.38
N PHE A 44 -7.74 -9.07 -7.99
CA PHE A 44 -8.29 -9.73 -6.80
C PHE A 44 -9.39 -10.74 -7.13
N THR A 45 -9.56 -11.16 -8.38
CA THR A 45 -10.63 -12.09 -8.83
C THR A 45 -10.66 -13.44 -8.10
N HIS A 46 -9.56 -13.82 -7.43
CA HIS A 46 -9.46 -14.99 -6.57
C HIS A 46 -10.09 -14.80 -5.18
N TRP A 47 -10.56 -13.60 -4.85
CA TRP A 47 -11.26 -13.32 -3.59
C TRP A 47 -12.75 -13.64 -3.70
N THR A 48 -13.27 -14.23 -2.63
CA THR A 48 -14.70 -14.54 -2.50
C THR A 48 -15.48 -13.35 -1.94
N ASP A 49 -14.83 -12.43 -1.23
CA ASP A 49 -15.48 -11.28 -0.61
C ASP A 49 -14.61 -10.00 -0.63
N MET A 50 -15.03 -9.02 -1.43
CA MET A 50 -14.46 -7.67 -1.52
C MET A 50 -15.33 -6.60 -0.84
N SER A 51 -16.35 -7.00 -0.06
CA SER A 51 -17.23 -6.07 0.63
C SER A 51 -16.51 -5.37 1.78
N PHE A 52 -17.03 -4.21 2.19
CA PHE A 52 -16.44 -3.44 3.29
C PHE A 52 -16.25 -4.31 4.55
N ASN A 53 -15.08 -4.20 5.17
CA ASN A 53 -14.67 -4.99 6.34
C ASN A 53 -14.53 -6.51 6.14
N SER A 54 -14.49 -7.03 4.90
CA SER A 54 -14.22 -8.45 4.67
C SER A 54 -12.87 -8.88 5.27
N ALA A 55 -12.77 -10.15 5.65
CA ALA A 55 -11.53 -10.70 6.21
C ALA A 55 -10.36 -10.61 5.21
N GLN A 56 -10.64 -10.73 3.91
CA GLN A 56 -9.64 -10.62 2.85
C GLN A 56 -9.11 -9.19 2.72
N LEU A 57 -9.99 -8.18 2.78
CA LEU A 57 -9.61 -6.78 2.79
C LEU A 57 -8.74 -6.43 4.01
N LYS A 58 -9.13 -6.84 5.21
CA LYS A 58 -8.35 -6.55 6.43
C LYS A 58 -6.97 -7.19 6.36
N LYS A 59 -6.92 -8.47 5.97
CA LYS A 59 -5.65 -9.21 5.85
C LYS A 59 -4.71 -8.55 4.84
N HIS A 60 -5.20 -8.24 3.64
CA HIS A 60 -4.36 -7.65 2.61
C HIS A 60 -4.05 -6.17 2.86
N GLY A 61 -4.99 -5.42 3.42
CA GLY A 61 -4.78 -4.04 3.86
C GLY A 61 -3.63 -3.94 4.87
N LYS A 62 -3.56 -4.88 5.82
CA LYS A 62 -2.40 -5.02 6.70
C LYS A 62 -1.10 -5.30 5.94
N THR A 63 -1.11 -6.23 4.98
CA THR A 63 0.07 -6.52 4.13
C THR A 63 0.56 -5.26 3.39
N VAL A 64 -0.36 -4.48 2.81
CA VAL A 64 -0.02 -3.22 2.13
C VAL A 64 0.62 -2.24 3.09
N MET A 65 0.03 -2.05 4.28
CA MET A 65 0.56 -1.10 5.26
C MET A 65 1.88 -1.53 5.90
N SER A 66 2.15 -2.84 6.01
CA SER A 66 3.50 -3.32 6.34
C SER A 66 4.52 -2.98 5.24
N GLY A 67 4.12 -2.99 3.97
CA GLY A 67 4.96 -2.48 2.88
C GLY A 67 5.25 -0.97 3.02
N VAL A 68 4.26 -0.18 3.42
CA VAL A 68 4.45 1.26 3.71
C VAL A 68 5.38 1.45 4.91
N GLU A 69 5.27 0.64 5.96
CA GLU A 69 6.20 0.65 7.10
C GLU A 69 7.65 0.40 6.67
N VAL A 70 7.88 -0.61 5.82
CA VAL A 70 9.20 -0.88 5.24
C VAL A 70 9.71 0.34 4.48
N ALA A 71 8.87 0.99 3.67
CA ALA A 71 9.23 2.20 2.94
C ALA A 71 9.61 3.36 3.89
N VAL A 72 8.86 3.59 4.96
CA VAL A 72 9.17 4.61 5.98
C VAL A 72 10.52 4.31 6.68
N ASN A 73 10.77 3.05 7.00
CA ASN A 73 12.02 2.60 7.61
C ASN A 73 13.23 2.68 6.65
N LYS A 74 12.99 2.57 5.34
CA LYS A 74 14.00 2.64 4.27
C LYS A 74 13.95 3.95 3.48
N ILE A 75 13.38 5.02 4.06
CA ILE A 75 13.10 6.28 3.35
C ILE A 75 14.35 7.00 2.78
N ASP A 76 15.54 6.61 3.24
CA ASP A 76 16.81 7.11 2.72
C ASP A 76 17.25 6.43 1.41
N ASP A 77 16.79 5.21 1.16
CA ASP A 77 17.01 4.45 -0.08
C ASP A 77 15.80 3.54 -0.38
N LEU A 78 14.75 4.15 -0.94
CA LEU A 78 13.52 3.44 -1.31
C LEU A 78 13.72 2.46 -2.45
N THR A 79 14.66 2.73 -3.36
CA THR A 79 14.92 1.86 -4.52
C THR A 79 15.42 0.50 -4.06
N SER A 80 16.45 0.47 -3.22
CA SER A 80 16.95 -0.78 -2.65
C SER A 80 15.97 -1.37 -1.64
N GLY A 81 15.36 -0.51 -0.80
CA GLY A 81 14.46 -0.94 0.27
C GLY A 81 13.17 -1.62 -0.22
N MET A 82 12.71 -1.28 -1.43
CA MET A 82 11.45 -1.80 -2.00
C MET A 82 11.68 -2.79 -3.14
N LEU A 83 12.92 -3.18 -3.43
CA LEU A 83 13.26 -4.00 -4.61
C LEU A 83 12.45 -5.30 -4.67
N SER A 84 12.39 -6.07 -3.57
CA SER A 84 11.64 -7.33 -3.56
C SER A 84 10.14 -7.14 -3.79
N LEU A 85 9.55 -6.05 -3.29
CA LEU A 85 8.15 -5.72 -3.56
C LEU A 85 7.95 -5.26 -5.01
N SER A 86 8.92 -4.52 -5.56
CA SER A 86 8.92 -4.11 -6.97
C SER A 86 8.93 -5.34 -7.89
N GLU A 87 9.84 -6.29 -7.64
CA GLU A 87 9.94 -7.55 -8.41
C GLU A 87 8.67 -8.40 -8.31
N LEU A 88 8.11 -8.52 -7.09
CA LEU A 88 6.85 -9.22 -6.87
C LEU A 88 5.73 -8.62 -7.73
N HIS A 89 5.53 -7.30 -7.68
CA HIS A 89 4.46 -6.64 -8.41
C HIS A 89 4.70 -6.63 -9.93
N ALA A 90 5.94 -6.49 -10.38
CA ALA A 90 6.29 -6.44 -11.79
C ALA A 90 6.21 -7.81 -12.48
N TYR A 91 6.79 -8.84 -11.88
CA TYR A 91 7.02 -10.12 -12.57
C TYR A 91 6.02 -11.20 -12.20
N GLN A 92 5.60 -11.27 -10.94
CA GLN A 92 4.68 -12.32 -10.47
C GLN A 92 3.24 -11.87 -10.55
N LEU A 93 2.92 -10.70 -9.96
CA LEU A 93 1.54 -10.19 -9.93
C LEU A 93 1.18 -9.42 -11.21
N ARG A 94 2.20 -8.91 -11.93
CA ARG A 94 2.07 -8.15 -13.19
C ARG A 94 1.07 -7.00 -13.06
N VAL A 95 1.16 -6.26 -11.96
CA VAL A 95 0.32 -5.09 -11.71
C VAL A 95 0.76 -3.95 -12.62
N ASP A 96 -0.18 -3.35 -13.34
CA ASP A 96 0.11 -2.16 -14.16
C ASP A 96 0.50 -1.01 -13.22
N PRO A 97 1.69 -0.39 -13.40
CA PRO A 97 2.17 0.71 -12.56
C PRO A 97 1.19 1.88 -12.43
N ALA A 98 0.27 2.08 -13.38
CA ALA A 98 -0.76 3.11 -13.31
C ALA A 98 -1.66 2.98 -12.06
N ASN A 99 -1.84 1.75 -11.55
CA ASN A 99 -2.71 1.49 -10.40
C ASN A 99 -2.08 1.86 -9.04
N PHE A 100 -0.76 2.07 -8.97
CA PHE A 100 -0.13 2.57 -7.75
C PHE A 100 -0.61 3.99 -7.40
N LYS A 101 -0.97 4.80 -8.41
CA LYS A 101 -1.52 6.14 -8.17
C LYS A 101 -2.91 6.08 -7.53
N ALA A 102 -3.74 5.13 -7.96
CA ALA A 102 -5.10 4.93 -7.47
C ALA A 102 -5.15 4.47 -6.00
N SER A 103 -4.12 3.76 -5.53
CA SER A 103 -3.98 3.36 -4.12
C SER A 103 -3.32 4.43 -3.23
N SER A 104 -2.67 5.44 -3.85
CA SER A 104 -2.05 6.57 -3.15
C SER A 104 -2.90 7.85 -3.08
N SER A 105 -4.09 7.84 -3.71
CA SER A 105 -5.03 8.97 -3.81
C SER A 105 -6.09 8.90 -2.71
#